data_AF-A0A7W6REJ1-F1
#
_entry.id   AF-A0A7W6REJ1-F1
#
_cell.length_a   1.000
_cell.length_b   1.000
_cell.length_c   1.000
_cell.angle_alpha   90.00
_cell.angle_beta   90.00
_cell.angle_gamma   90.00
#
_symmetry.space_group_name_H-M   'P 1'
#
loop_
_entity.id
_entity.type
_entity.pdbx_description
1 polymer ?
#
loop_
_entity_poly.entity_id
_entity_poly.type
_entity_poly.pdbx_seq_one_letter_code
_entity_poly.pdbx_strand_id
1 'polypeptide(L)'
;MLEGLKILLVGILVVMAVLIMLWVSCAVIGLAFKAAEAMKARARDRRTTEAAQPSALPPQAAPATSAGAVPAHHLAAIAAAAAAVLDRPVRVLRVQVPPLQSSQWTNQGRLDTFQSHRLQGDWGGVVPGLTQDQIQSR
;
A
#
# COMPACT_ATOMS: atom_id res chain seq x y z
N MET A 1 48.92 11.15 15.28
CA MET A 1 48.23 10.77 14.02
C MET A 1 47.40 9.48 14.16
N LEU A 2 47.83 8.49 14.94
CA LEU A 2 47.05 7.24 15.14
C LEU A 2 45.73 7.44 15.93
N GLU A 3 45.64 8.39 16.87
CA GLU A 3 44.38 8.71 17.58
C GLU A 3 43.24 9.05 16.60
N GLY A 4 43.50 9.91 15.61
CA GLY A 4 42.47 10.32 14.63
C GLY A 4 41.97 9.14 13.79
N LEU A 5 42.87 8.24 13.41
CA LEU A 5 42.53 7.02 12.69
C LEU A 5 41.65 6.08 13.54
N LYS A 6 41.92 5.98 14.85
CA LYS A 6 41.10 5.19 15.78
C LYS A 6 39.68 5.76 15.91
N ILE A 7 39.52 7.07 16.08
CA ILE A 7 38.19 7.71 16.14
C ILE A 7 37.39 7.44 14.86
N LEU A 8 38.03 7.59 13.70
CA LEU A 8 37.39 7.35 12.40
C LEU A 8 36.94 5.89 12.23
N LEU A 9 37.80 4.93 12.58
CA LEU A 9 37.47 3.50 12.54
C LEU A 9 36.30 3.16 13.47
N VAL A 10 36.30 3.69 14.68
CA VAL A 10 35.21 3.46 15.64
C VAL A 10 33.89 4.03 15.10
N GLY A 11 33.91 5.25 14.54
CA GLY A 11 32.74 5.86 13.92
C GLY A 11 32.17 5.01 12.78
N ILE A 12 33.02 4.55 11.86
CA ILE A 12 32.62 3.69 10.74
C ILE A 12 32.03 2.38 11.26
N LEU A 13 32.65 1.76 12.26
CA LEU A 13 32.21 0.48 12.80
C LEU A 13 30.85 0.59 13.49
N VAL A 14 30.61 1.67 14.25
CA VAL A 14 29.31 1.96 14.86
C VAL A 14 28.24 2.16 13.79
N VAL A 15 28.51 2.96 12.77
CA VAL A 15 27.56 3.19 11.67
C VAL A 15 27.24 1.87 10.95
N MET A 16 28.25 1.09 10.59
CA MET A 16 28.05 -0.21 9.95
C MET A 16 27.23 -1.16 10.82
N ALA A 17 27.47 -1.20 12.13
CA ALA A 17 26.69 -2.02 13.06
C ALA A 17 25.21 -1.61 13.09
N VAL A 18 24.91 -0.31 13.11
CA VAL A 18 23.53 0.20 13.07
C VAL A 18 22.84 -0.16 11.75
N LEU A 19 23.51 0.02 10.61
CA LEU A 19 22.96 -0.35 9.31
C LEU A 19 22.65 -1.85 9.21
N ILE A 20 23.54 -2.71 9.72
CA ILE A 20 23.33 -4.15 9.77
C ILE A 20 22.11 -4.47 10.66
N MET A 21 22.01 -3.84 11.83
CA MET A 21 20.90 -4.09 12.74
C MET A 21 19.55 -3.68 12.14
N LEU A 22 19.53 -2.56 11.41
CA LEU A 22 18.35 -2.09 10.70
C LEU A 22 17.97 -3.05 9.56
N TRP A 23 18.96 -3.50 8.78
CA TRP A 23 18.77 -4.48 7.71
C TRP A 23 18.21 -5.80 8.25
N VAL A 24 18.78 -6.32 9.34
CA VAL A 24 18.29 -7.54 10.02
C VAL A 24 16.86 -7.34 10.50
N SER A 25 16.54 -6.19 11.10
CA SER A 25 15.17 -5.90 11.56
C SER A 25 14.17 -5.93 10.41
N CYS A 26 14.50 -5.29 9.28
CA CYS A 26 13.69 -5.35 8.06
C CYS A 26 13.55 -6.78 7.52
N ALA A 27 14.64 -7.55 7.52
CA ALA A 27 14.64 -8.93 7.05
C ALA A 27 13.80 -9.86 7.94
N VAL A 28 13.87 -9.70 9.26
CA VAL A 28 13.08 -10.46 10.24
C VAL A 28 11.59 -10.21 10.05
N ILE A 29 11.18 -8.95 9.87
CA ILE A 29 9.79 -8.59 9.60
C ILE A 29 9.33 -9.23 8.28
N GLY A 30 10.13 -9.13 7.21
CA GLY A 30 9.83 -9.76 5.93
C GLY A 30 9.74 -11.29 6.01
N LEU A 31 10.61 -11.93 6.80
CA LEU A 31 10.60 -13.38 7.02
C LEU A 31 9.36 -13.81 7.80
N ALA A 32 8.96 -13.05 8.82
CA ALA A 32 7.77 -13.33 9.62
C ALA A 32 6.49 -13.32 8.75
N PHE A 33 6.34 -12.33 7.85
CA PHE A 33 5.22 -12.30 6.91
C PHE A 33 5.25 -13.47 5.93
N LYS A 34 6.41 -13.81 5.36
CA LYS A 34 6.53 -14.97 4.44
C LYS A 34 6.26 -16.30 5.14
N ALA A 35 6.67 -16.46 6.39
CA ALA A 35 6.40 -17.65 7.19
C ALA A 35 4.91 -17.79 7.54
N ALA A 36 4.24 -16.67 7.86
CA ALA A 36 2.80 -16.64 8.11
C ALA A 36 1.99 -17.02 6.87
N GLU A 37 2.36 -16.49 5.70
CA GLU A 37 1.72 -16.84 4.42
C GLU A 37 1.98 -18.31 4.03
N ALA A 38 3.18 -18.84 4.29
CA ALA A 38 3.49 -20.25 4.07
C ALA A 38 2.68 -21.19 4.99
N MET A 39 2.45 -20.82 6.24
CA MET A 39 1.57 -21.58 7.15
C MET A 39 0.11 -21.53 6.71
N LYS A 40 -0.39 -20.38 6.26
CA LYS A 40 -1.76 -20.25 5.72
C LYS A 40 -1.96 -21.07 4.44
N ALA A 41 -0.96 -21.10 3.55
CA ALA A 41 -0.99 -21.91 2.35
C ALA A 41 -1.06 -23.41 2.69
N ARG A 42 -0.21 -23.89 3.62
CA ARG A 42 -0.23 -25.28 4.09
C ARG A 42 -1.54 -25.67 4.80
N ALA A 43 -2.15 -24.74 5.54
CA ALA A 43 -3.46 -24.96 6.16
C ALA A 43 -4.60 -25.02 5.14
N ARG A 44 -4.49 -24.30 4.02
CA ARG A 44 -5.45 -24.33 2.91
C ARG A 44 -5.38 -25.64 2.14
N ASP A 45 -4.18 -26.15 1.87
CA ASP A 45 -3.96 -27.44 1.21
C ASP A 45 -4.48 -28.63 2.04
N ARG A 46 -4.40 -28.51 3.37
CA ARG A 46 -4.98 -29.52 4.27
C ARG A 46 -6.51 -29.51 4.26
N ARG A 47 -7.15 -28.33 4.16
CA ARG A 47 -8.62 -28.21 4.07
C ARG A 47 -9.20 -28.65 2.74
N THR A 48 -8.48 -28.49 1.63
CA THR A 48 -8.93 -28.99 0.31
C THR A 48 -8.86 -30.51 0.20
N THR A 49 -8.00 -31.17 1.00
CA THR A 49 -7.91 -32.64 1.02
C THR A 49 -9.03 -33.28 1.87
N GLU A 50 -9.55 -32.58 2.88
CA GLU A 50 -10.61 -33.09 3.77
C GLU A 50 -12.04 -32.71 3.31
N ALA A 51 -12.19 -31.75 2.39
CA ALA A 51 -13.48 -31.31 1.86
C ALA A 51 -13.90 -31.99 0.54
N ALA A 52 -13.28 -33.11 0.17
CA ALA A 52 -13.72 -33.94 -0.96
C ALA A 52 -14.93 -34.83 -0.58
N GLN A 53 -16.02 -34.21 -0.13
CA GLN A 53 -17.35 -34.80 -0.27
C GLN A 53 -18.11 -33.98 -1.32
N PRO A 54 -18.49 -34.57 -2.46
CA PRO A 54 -19.21 -33.85 -3.51
C PRO A 54 -20.65 -33.61 -3.04
N SER A 55 -20.89 -32.50 -2.35
CA SER A 55 -22.24 -31.98 -2.18
C SER A 55 -22.64 -31.33 -3.49
N ALA A 56 -23.46 -32.03 -4.27
CA ALA A 56 -24.06 -31.55 -5.51
C ALA A 56 -24.89 -30.28 -5.22
N LEU A 57 -24.28 -29.11 -5.42
CA LEU A 57 -24.97 -27.84 -5.51
C LEU A 57 -25.23 -27.57 -7.01
N PRO A 58 -26.42 -27.07 -7.40
CA PRO A 58 -26.72 -26.76 -8.80
C PRO A 58 -25.65 -25.82 -9.38
N PRO A 59 -25.27 -25.96 -10.67
CA PRO A 59 -24.27 -25.10 -11.28
C PRO A 59 -24.74 -23.65 -11.24
N GLN A 60 -24.16 -22.87 -10.33
CA GLN A 60 -24.39 -21.43 -10.32
C GLN A 60 -23.65 -20.86 -11.53
N ALA A 61 -24.44 -20.28 -12.45
CA ALA A 61 -23.95 -19.75 -13.72
C ALA A 61 -22.70 -18.90 -13.50
N ALA A 62 -21.63 -19.24 -14.22
CA ALA A 62 -20.42 -18.45 -14.28
C ALA A 62 -20.78 -17.02 -14.70
N PRO A 63 -20.38 -15.97 -13.96
CA PRO A 63 -20.61 -14.61 -14.40
C PRO A 63 -19.86 -14.42 -15.72
N ALA A 64 -20.61 -14.06 -16.76
CA ALA A 64 -20.08 -13.81 -18.09
C ALA A 64 -18.91 -12.82 -17.98
N THR A 65 -17.74 -13.26 -18.44
CA THR A 65 -16.58 -12.39 -18.69
C THR A 65 -16.92 -11.47 -19.85
N SER A 66 -17.63 -10.38 -19.56
CA SER A 66 -17.67 -9.22 -20.45
C SER A 66 -16.27 -8.61 -20.51
N ALA A 67 -15.86 -8.08 -21.66
CA ALA A 67 -14.54 -7.50 -21.94
C ALA A 67 -14.22 -6.19 -21.16
N GLY A 68 -14.81 -6.01 -19.98
CA GLY A 68 -14.52 -4.99 -18.96
C GLY A 68 -14.77 -5.51 -17.53
N ALA A 69 -14.88 -6.84 -17.36
CA ALA A 69 -15.11 -7.48 -16.09
C ALA A 69 -13.80 -7.54 -15.28
N VAL A 70 -13.88 -7.11 -14.03
CA VAL A 70 -12.77 -7.17 -13.07
C VAL A 70 -12.28 -8.62 -12.95
N PRO A 71 -10.99 -8.91 -13.16
CA PRO A 71 -10.43 -10.24 -13.00
C PRO A 71 -10.82 -10.88 -11.66
N ALA A 72 -11.13 -12.18 -11.67
CA ALA A 72 -11.62 -12.90 -10.49
C ALA A 72 -10.67 -12.81 -9.28
N HIS A 73 -9.35 -12.76 -9.54
CA HIS A 73 -8.36 -12.56 -8.48
C HIS A 73 -8.46 -11.19 -7.81
N HIS A 74 -8.83 -10.14 -8.56
CA HIS A 74 -9.03 -8.81 -8.00
C HIS A 74 -10.32 -8.72 -7.19
N LEU A 75 -11.39 -9.38 -7.65
CA LEU A 75 -12.63 -9.46 -6.87
C LEU A 75 -12.42 -10.18 -5.53
N ALA A 76 -11.66 -11.28 -5.51
CA ALA A 76 -11.31 -11.98 -4.28
C ALA A 76 -10.52 -11.08 -3.32
N ALA A 77 -9.54 -10.31 -3.82
CA ALA A 77 -8.78 -9.37 -3.01
C ALA A 77 -9.66 -8.24 -2.45
N ILE A 78 -10.56 -7.67 -3.26
CA ILE A 78 -11.50 -6.62 -2.82
C ILE A 78 -12.45 -7.16 -1.74
N ALA A 79 -12.97 -8.37 -1.93
CA ALA A 79 -13.86 -9.02 -0.95
C ALA A 79 -13.13 -9.30 0.37
N ALA A 80 -11.88 -9.76 0.32
CA ALA A 80 -11.06 -9.99 1.50
C ALA A 80 -10.75 -8.67 2.24
N ALA A 81 -10.40 -7.61 1.51
CA ALA A 81 -10.16 -6.29 2.11
C ALA A 81 -11.43 -5.72 2.75
N ALA A 82 -12.58 -5.85 2.10
CA ALA A 82 -13.86 -5.39 2.66
C ALA A 82 -14.22 -6.15 3.94
N ALA A 83 -13.99 -7.46 3.98
CA ALA A 83 -14.20 -8.26 5.18
C ALA A 83 -13.25 -7.86 6.32
N ALA A 84 -11.99 -7.57 6.02
CA ALA A 84 -11.00 -7.15 7.01
C ALA A 84 -11.26 -5.75 7.60
N VAL A 85 -11.74 -4.81 6.78
CA VAL A 85 -12.00 -3.43 7.22
C VAL A 85 -13.30 -3.29 8.00
N LEU A 86 -14.33 -4.05 7.62
CA LEU A 86 -15.68 -3.88 8.17
C LEU A 86 -15.99 -4.81 9.34
N ASP A 87 -15.12 -5.81 9.62
CA ASP A 87 -15.20 -6.79 10.71
C ASP A 87 -16.60 -7.41 10.92
N ARG A 88 -17.37 -7.51 9.83
CA ARG A 88 -18.74 -7.99 9.80
C ARG A 88 -19.02 -8.72 8.48
N PRO A 89 -19.99 -9.65 8.44
CA PRO A 89 -20.36 -10.30 7.19
C PRO A 89 -20.94 -9.27 6.21
N VAL A 90 -20.23 -9.04 5.10
CA VAL A 90 -20.62 -8.08 4.06
C VAL A 90 -20.77 -8.78 2.71
N ARG A 91 -21.81 -8.40 1.97
CA ARG A 91 -22.06 -8.89 0.61
C ARG A 91 -21.71 -7.82 -0.41
N VAL A 92 -20.74 -8.12 -1.28
CA VAL A 92 -20.37 -7.24 -2.39
C VAL A 92 -21.41 -7.36 -3.50
N LEU A 93 -22.21 -6.31 -3.70
CA LEU A 93 -23.31 -6.30 -4.69
C LEU A 93 -22.85 -5.86 -6.09
N ARG A 94 -21.94 -4.89 -6.17
CA ARG A 94 -21.44 -4.34 -7.43
C ARG A 94 -20.03 -3.80 -7.26
N VAL A 95 -19.14 -4.14 -8.18
CA VAL A 95 -17.81 -3.52 -8.33
C VAL A 95 -17.79 -2.85 -9.69
N GLN A 96 -17.54 -1.54 -9.71
CA GLN A 96 -17.46 -0.76 -10.93
C GLN A 96 -16.09 -0.09 -10.96
N VAL A 97 -15.32 -0.36 -12.00
CA VAL A 97 -14.02 0.27 -12.24
C VAL A 97 -14.25 1.34 -13.31
N PRO A 98 -14.16 2.64 -12.96
CA PRO A 98 -14.21 3.70 -13.94
C PRO A 98 -13.05 3.52 -14.96
N PRO A 99 -13.24 3.85 -16.25
CA PRO A 99 -12.13 3.91 -17.19
C PRO A 99 -11.09 4.88 -16.64
N LEU A 100 -9.90 4.35 -16.37
CA LEU A 100 -8.88 4.96 -15.53
C LEU A 100 -8.40 6.30 -16.14
N GLN A 101 -8.87 7.44 -15.60
CA GLN A 101 -8.16 8.71 -15.76
C GLN A 101 -6.99 8.73 -14.77
N SER A 102 -5.92 7.99 -15.09
CA SER A 102 -4.71 7.83 -14.28
C SER A 102 -3.95 9.14 -13.98
N SER A 103 -4.31 10.23 -14.66
CA SER A 103 -3.73 11.55 -14.47
C SER A 103 -4.06 12.18 -13.11
N GLN A 104 -5.26 11.93 -12.57
CA GLN A 104 -5.74 12.59 -11.36
C GLN A 104 -4.96 12.14 -10.11
N TRP A 105 -4.70 10.82 -9.97
CA TRP A 105 -3.96 10.28 -8.82
C TRP A 105 -2.50 10.76 -8.79
N THR A 106 -1.85 10.76 -9.95
CA THR A 106 -0.48 11.26 -10.10
C THR A 106 -0.40 12.76 -9.79
N ASN A 107 -1.39 13.54 -10.24
CA ASN A 107 -1.48 14.96 -9.91
C ASN A 107 -1.73 15.19 -8.41
N GLN A 108 -2.57 14.39 -7.77
CA GLN A 108 -2.81 14.50 -6.33
C GLN A 108 -1.54 14.22 -5.52
N GLY A 109 -0.76 13.18 -5.88
CA GLY A 109 0.51 12.91 -5.21
C GLY A 109 1.54 14.03 -5.40
N ARG A 110 1.56 14.67 -6.57
CA ARG A 110 2.38 15.87 -6.81
C ARG A 110 1.92 17.04 -5.94
N LEU A 111 0.62 17.30 -5.88
CA LEU A 111 0.06 18.37 -5.06
C LEU A 111 0.36 18.16 -3.57
N ASP A 112 0.25 16.94 -3.07
CA ASP A 112 0.55 16.58 -1.68
C ASP A 112 2.04 16.78 -1.34
N THR A 113 2.93 16.39 -2.27
CA THR A 113 4.37 16.65 -2.16
C THR A 113 4.66 18.15 -2.13
N PHE A 114 4.01 18.94 -3.00
CA PHE A 114 4.19 20.39 -3.00
C PHE A 114 3.57 21.08 -1.78
N GLN A 115 2.46 20.58 -1.25
CA GLN A 115 1.82 21.14 -0.06
C GLN A 115 2.61 20.86 1.22
N SER A 116 3.13 19.64 1.38
CA SER A 116 3.95 19.26 2.54
C SER A 116 5.25 20.07 2.64
N HIS A 117 5.78 20.56 1.52
CA HIS A 117 7.04 21.31 1.47
C HIS A 117 6.84 22.84 1.41
N ARG A 118 5.59 23.34 1.42
CA ARG A 118 5.28 24.78 1.39
C ARG A 118 5.32 25.46 2.76
N LEU A 119 5.55 24.72 3.84
CA LEU A 119 5.65 25.29 5.19
C LEU A 119 7.08 25.67 5.59
N GLN A 120 8.07 25.46 4.73
CA GLN A 120 9.45 25.89 4.98
C GLN A 120 9.76 27.13 4.13
N GLY A 121 9.20 28.25 4.56
CA GLY A 121 9.65 29.56 4.09
C GLY A 121 11.00 29.89 4.71
N ASP A 122 12.00 30.13 3.87
CA ASP A 122 13.21 30.86 4.28
C ASP A 122 13.82 31.63 3.11
N TRP A 123 13.03 32.56 2.54
CA TRP A 123 13.53 33.72 1.78
C TRP A 123 12.65 34.95 1.96
N GLY A 124 12.18 35.21 3.19
CA GLY A 124 11.77 36.54 3.63
C GLY A 124 10.66 37.29 2.86
N GLY A 125 9.88 36.65 1.99
CA GLY A 125 8.81 37.29 1.24
C GLY A 125 7.44 36.77 1.64
N VAL A 126 6.72 37.48 2.51
CA VAL A 126 5.25 37.49 2.42
C VAL A 126 4.94 38.01 1.03
N VAL A 127 4.19 37.26 0.20
CA VAL A 127 3.61 37.81 -1.04
C VAL A 127 2.39 38.63 -0.62
N PRO A 128 2.48 39.97 -0.54
CA PRO A 128 1.35 40.80 -0.16
C PRO A 128 0.67 41.16 -1.48
N GLY A 129 -0.37 40.42 -1.87
CA GLY A 129 -0.98 40.68 -3.18
C GLY A 129 -2.11 39.76 -3.64
N LEU A 130 -2.71 38.98 -2.75
CA LEU A 130 -4.10 38.53 -2.95
C LEU A 130 -5.04 39.45 -2.16
N THR A 131 -4.84 40.76 -2.30
CA THR A 131 -5.88 41.74 -2.00
C THR A 131 -6.98 41.55 -3.05
N GLN A 132 -8.05 40.90 -2.60
CA GLN A 132 -9.49 41.07 -2.85
C GLN A 132 -10.04 42.05 -3.93
N ASP A 133 -9.24 42.87 -4.62
CA ASP A 133 -9.70 43.93 -5.53
C ASP A 133 -9.87 43.50 -7.01
N GLN A 134 -9.38 42.33 -7.42
CA GLN A 134 -9.49 41.87 -8.82
C GLN A 134 -10.76 41.06 -9.13
N ILE A 135 -11.60 40.74 -8.13
CA ILE A 135 -12.82 39.93 -8.33
C ILE A 135 -14.04 40.78 -8.74
N GLN A 136 -13.98 42.12 -8.66
CA GLN A 136 -15.17 42.96 -8.82
C GLN A 136 -15.29 43.79 -10.12
N SER A 137 -14.41 43.61 -11.12
CA SER A 137 -14.62 44.29 -12.41
C SER A 137 -14.10 43.52 -13.62
N ARG A 138 -14.87 42.54 -14.10
CA ARG A 138 -15.15 42.34 -15.53
C ARG A 138 -16.20 41.27 -15.77
#